data_AF-A0A7V0PJ78-F1
#
_entry.id   AF-A0A7V0PJ78-F1
#
_cell.length_a   1.000
_cell.length_b   1.000
_cell.length_c   1.000
_cell.angle_alpha   90.00
_cell.angle_beta   90.00
_cell.angle_gamma   90.00
#
_symmetry.space_group_name_H-M   'P 1'
#
loop_
_entity.id
_entity.type
_entity.pdbx_description
1 polymer ?
#
loop_
_entity_poly.entity_id
_entity_poly.type
_entity_poly.pdbx_seq_one_letter_code
_entity_poly.pdbx_strand_id
1 'polypeptide(L)'
;AGKVDIGASGFTITEERAKTVTFSNPYYLSNQAVVIRKDSGLNIVTALAGKGPTKAIGAQNGTTGFDWIKDNLIDNGFPVKQKGYETYPMAILDLVNGRVDAVIQDQPASRASLAAYPTKLTIAGIINTYEYFGFLVAKDDPKGILPKLNEGMEKLGLTARKNPTGKYDLTVVPGSVWDNLMKAYFGPSSDKIEAAWLKTKDLLLNAQTLADVEKFAAAFAEEANK
;
A
#
# COMPACT_ATOMS: atom_id res chain seq x y z
N ALA A 1 11.30 14.79 -14.73
CA ALA A 1 11.88 15.21 -13.44
C ALA A 1 11.55 16.68 -13.19
N GLY A 2 11.45 17.13 -11.92
CA GLY A 2 11.33 18.54 -11.57
C GLY A 2 9.92 19.17 -11.60
N LYS A 3 8.85 18.38 -11.78
CA LYS A 3 7.46 18.89 -11.76
C LYS A 3 6.76 18.80 -10.39
N VAL A 4 7.28 17.95 -9.50
CA VAL A 4 6.72 17.68 -8.16
C VAL A 4 7.87 17.60 -7.16
N ASP A 5 7.61 18.06 -5.94
CA ASP A 5 8.61 18.12 -4.87
C ASP A 5 8.61 16.88 -3.98
N ILE A 6 7.45 16.26 -3.80
CA ILE A 6 7.25 15.08 -2.95
C ILE A 6 6.33 14.09 -3.67
N GLY A 7 6.75 12.83 -3.75
CA GLY A 7 5.91 11.70 -4.08
C GLY A 7 5.37 11.05 -2.81
N ALA A 8 4.05 11.02 -2.66
CA ALA A 8 3.33 10.39 -1.56
C ALA A 8 2.34 9.37 -2.13
N SER A 9 2.72 8.10 -2.11
CA SER A 9 1.91 6.96 -2.54
C SER A 9 2.54 5.69 -1.95
N GLY A 10 1.98 4.51 -2.27
CA GLY A 10 2.55 3.19 -1.96
C GLY A 10 3.87 2.89 -2.69
N PHE A 11 4.84 3.80 -2.62
CA PHE A 11 6.15 3.66 -3.22
C PHE A 11 7.02 2.80 -2.33
N THR A 12 7.14 1.53 -2.69
CA THR A 12 8.15 0.64 -2.10
C THR A 12 9.55 1.22 -2.23
N ILE A 13 10.26 1.30 -1.11
CA ILE A 13 11.67 1.63 -1.03
C ILE A 13 12.46 0.43 -1.57
N THR A 14 13.11 0.61 -2.72
CA THR A 14 14.02 -0.39 -3.30
C THR A 14 15.37 0.24 -3.63
N GLU A 15 16.42 -0.57 -3.66
CA GLU A 15 17.76 -0.10 -4.04
C GLU A 15 17.78 0.48 -5.46
N GLU A 16 17.04 -0.14 -6.38
CA GLU A 16 16.91 0.34 -7.75
C GLU A 16 16.28 1.74 -7.80
N ARG A 17 15.16 1.95 -7.10
CA ARG A 17 14.50 3.25 -7.04
C ARG A 17 15.40 4.28 -6.36
N ALA A 18 16.11 3.89 -5.30
CA ALA A 18 17.05 4.77 -4.57
C ALA A 18 18.24 5.27 -5.41
N LYS A 19 18.52 4.67 -6.57
CA LYS A 19 19.49 5.21 -7.54
C LYS A 19 19.01 6.49 -8.20
N THR A 20 17.69 6.72 -8.27
CA THR A 20 17.07 7.81 -9.03
C THR A 20 16.30 8.82 -8.16
N VAL A 21 15.91 8.41 -6.95
CA VAL A 21 15.19 9.25 -5.97
C VAL A 21 15.77 9.07 -4.58
N THR A 22 15.44 9.96 -3.65
CA THR A 22 15.78 9.80 -2.22
C THR A 22 14.50 9.58 -1.43
N PHE A 23 14.52 8.61 -0.51
CA PHE A 23 13.36 8.26 0.30
C PHE A 23 13.46 8.84 1.71
N SER A 24 12.29 9.12 2.31
CA SER A 24 12.14 9.34 3.74
C SER A 24 12.44 8.06 4.54
N ASN A 25 12.43 8.18 5.86
CA ASN A 25 12.21 7.02 6.71
C ASN A 25 10.90 6.33 6.30
N PRO A 26 10.83 4.99 6.42
CA PRO A 26 9.64 4.27 6.02
C PRO A 26 8.48 4.60 6.94
N TYR A 27 7.28 4.61 6.35
CA TYR A 27 6.07 4.99 7.05
C TYR A 27 5.01 3.87 7.11
N TYR A 28 5.21 2.80 6.33
CA TYR A 28 4.31 1.66 6.29
C TYR A 28 5.07 0.40 5.88
N LEU A 29 4.78 -0.73 6.54
CA LEU A 29 5.25 -2.06 6.15
C LEU A 29 4.16 -2.73 5.29
N SER A 30 4.45 -2.94 4.02
CA SER A 30 3.60 -3.65 3.08
C SER A 30 4.14 -5.05 2.79
N ASN A 31 3.20 -5.96 2.56
CA ASN A 31 3.46 -7.28 2.00
C ASN A 31 2.60 -7.41 0.74
N GLN A 32 2.94 -8.34 -0.15
CA GLN A 32 2.12 -8.62 -1.33
C GLN A 32 1.00 -9.60 -0.98
N ALA A 33 -0.25 -9.28 -1.34
CA ALA A 33 -1.38 -10.18 -1.20
C ALA A 33 -1.67 -10.88 -2.54
N VAL A 34 -2.07 -12.14 -2.46
CA VAL A 34 -2.57 -12.91 -3.60
C VAL A 34 -4.09 -12.87 -3.57
N VAL A 35 -4.69 -12.07 -4.45
CA VAL A 35 -6.14 -11.93 -4.57
C VAL A 35 -6.67 -12.91 -5.61
N ILE A 36 -7.71 -13.66 -5.26
CA ILE A 36 -8.38 -14.62 -6.14
C ILE A 36 -9.90 -14.39 -6.13
N ARG A 37 -10.61 -15.01 -7.08
CA ARG A 37 -12.07 -15.12 -6.96
C ARG A 37 -12.46 -16.17 -5.92
N LYS A 38 -13.51 -15.89 -5.16
CA LYS A 38 -14.09 -16.81 -4.16
C LYS A 38 -14.60 -18.11 -4.79
N ASP A 39 -15.11 -18.06 -6.01
CA ASP A 39 -15.67 -19.20 -6.74
C ASP A 39 -14.61 -20.03 -7.51
N SER A 40 -13.33 -19.64 -7.45
CA SER A 40 -12.28 -20.25 -8.27
C SER A 40 -11.88 -21.66 -7.82
N GLY A 41 -12.15 -22.03 -6.56
CA GLY A 41 -11.61 -23.24 -5.94
C GLY A 41 -10.09 -23.21 -5.73
N LEU A 42 -9.43 -22.08 -6.00
CA LEU A 42 -7.99 -21.91 -5.82
C LEU A 42 -7.66 -21.54 -4.38
N ASN A 43 -6.44 -21.87 -3.96
CA ASN A 43 -5.75 -21.29 -2.83
C ASN A 43 -4.43 -20.64 -3.32
N ILE A 44 -3.65 -20.08 -2.40
CA ILE A 44 -2.39 -19.42 -2.74
C ILE A 44 -1.44 -20.36 -3.50
N VAL A 45 -1.29 -21.61 -3.07
CA VAL A 45 -0.38 -22.57 -3.70
C VAL A 45 -0.84 -22.91 -5.12
N THR A 46 -2.11 -23.25 -5.31
CA THR A 46 -2.62 -23.64 -6.63
C THR A 46 -2.64 -22.46 -7.62
N ALA A 47 -2.94 -21.25 -7.13
CA ALA A 47 -2.91 -20.05 -7.93
C ALA A 47 -1.49 -19.73 -8.41
N LEU A 48 -0.52 -19.69 -7.48
CA LEU A 48 0.87 -19.38 -7.81
C LEU A 48 1.57 -20.51 -8.61
N ALA A 49 1.11 -21.76 -8.49
CA ALA A 49 1.66 -22.88 -9.24
C ALA A 49 1.05 -23.06 -10.65
N GLY A 50 0.20 -22.14 -11.12
CA GLY A 50 -0.43 -22.22 -12.44
C GLY A 50 -1.40 -23.39 -12.59
N LYS A 51 -2.11 -23.74 -11.52
CA LYS A 51 -3.13 -24.82 -11.50
C LYS A 51 -4.54 -24.31 -11.79
N GLY A 52 -4.72 -23.00 -11.97
CA GLY A 52 -5.99 -22.43 -12.38
C GLY A 52 -6.26 -22.53 -13.89
N PRO A 53 -7.48 -22.20 -14.32
CA PRO A 53 -7.93 -22.35 -15.70
C PRO A 53 -7.16 -21.47 -16.69
N THR A 54 -6.78 -20.25 -16.29
CA THR A 54 -6.08 -19.32 -17.19
C THR A 54 -4.56 -19.46 -17.11
N LYS A 55 -4.06 -20.01 -16.00
CA LYS A 55 -2.65 -20.06 -15.60
C LYS A 55 -1.99 -18.69 -15.65
N ALA A 56 -2.76 -17.62 -15.43
CA ALA A 56 -2.29 -16.25 -15.56
C ALA A 56 -2.43 -15.50 -14.23
N ILE A 57 -1.42 -14.70 -13.90
CA ILE A 57 -1.39 -13.86 -12.70
C ILE A 57 -1.17 -12.41 -13.14
N GLY A 58 -2.05 -11.53 -12.68
CA GLY A 58 -2.02 -10.10 -12.98
C GLY A 58 -1.30 -9.27 -11.94
N ALA A 59 -0.66 -8.18 -12.36
CA ALA A 59 -0.19 -7.11 -11.49
C ALA A 59 -0.04 -5.80 -12.29
N GLN A 60 0.01 -4.66 -11.61
CA GLN A 60 0.28 -3.39 -12.26
C GLN A 60 1.77 -3.31 -12.70
N ASN A 61 2.03 -2.84 -13.91
CA ASN A 61 3.39 -2.66 -14.44
C ASN A 61 4.24 -1.74 -13.53
N GLY A 62 5.51 -2.08 -13.35
CA GLY A 62 6.46 -1.29 -12.56
C GLY A 62 6.27 -1.36 -11.03
N THR A 63 5.44 -2.31 -10.57
CA THR A 63 5.26 -2.60 -9.14
C THR A 63 6.10 -3.79 -8.72
N THR A 64 6.48 -3.83 -7.45
CA THR A 64 7.27 -4.96 -6.93
C THR A 64 6.46 -6.26 -6.92
N GLY A 65 5.13 -6.20 -6.81
CA GLY A 65 4.25 -7.35 -7.00
C GLY A 65 4.28 -7.90 -8.43
N PHE A 66 4.46 -7.03 -9.44
CA PHE A 66 4.68 -7.47 -10.82
C PHE A 66 6.02 -8.18 -10.93
N ASP A 67 7.11 -7.55 -10.50
CA ASP A 67 8.46 -8.14 -10.57
C ASP A 67 8.54 -9.46 -9.80
N TRP A 68 7.86 -9.56 -8.65
CA TRP A 68 7.80 -10.77 -7.85
C TRP A 68 7.29 -11.99 -8.63
N ILE A 69 6.27 -11.81 -9.50
CA ILE A 69 5.74 -12.90 -10.35
C ILE A 69 6.83 -13.44 -11.26
N LYS A 70 7.58 -12.54 -11.91
CA LYS A 70 8.66 -12.93 -12.82
C LYS A 70 9.76 -13.64 -12.04
N ASP A 71 10.29 -13.00 -11.02
CA ASP A 71 11.49 -13.43 -10.32
C ASP A 71 11.29 -14.73 -9.53
N ASN A 72 10.09 -14.94 -8.98
CA ASN A 72 9.82 -16.07 -8.08
C ASN A 72 9.05 -17.21 -8.74
N LEU A 73 8.31 -16.95 -9.83
CA LEU A 73 7.53 -18.00 -10.51
C LEU A 73 8.09 -18.32 -11.88
N ILE A 74 8.14 -17.33 -12.79
CA ILE A 74 8.51 -17.58 -14.19
C ILE A 74 9.97 -18.01 -14.29
N ASP A 75 10.89 -17.28 -13.66
CA ASP A 75 12.32 -17.57 -13.71
C ASP A 75 12.67 -18.87 -12.96
N ASN A 76 11.77 -19.35 -12.10
CA ASN A 76 11.86 -20.64 -11.42
C ASN A 76 11.06 -21.77 -12.11
N GLY A 77 10.58 -21.55 -13.33
CA GLY A 77 10.00 -22.60 -14.17
C GLY A 77 8.53 -22.96 -13.87
N PHE A 78 7.83 -22.18 -13.05
CA PHE A 78 6.40 -22.39 -12.84
C PHE A 78 5.61 -22.07 -14.13
N PRO A 79 4.57 -22.85 -14.48
CA PRO A 79 3.83 -22.71 -15.73
C PRO A 79 2.78 -21.59 -15.65
N VAL A 80 3.22 -20.38 -15.28
CA VAL A 80 2.39 -19.19 -15.09
C VAL A 80 2.69 -18.15 -16.16
N LYS A 81 1.65 -17.49 -16.66
CA LYS A 81 1.74 -16.29 -17.49
C LYS A 81 1.58 -15.04 -16.63
N GLN A 82 2.57 -14.16 -16.63
CA GLN A 82 2.43 -12.84 -16.02
C GLN A 82 1.61 -11.93 -16.96
N LYS A 83 0.66 -11.19 -16.39
CA LYS A 83 -0.10 -10.15 -17.11
C LYS A 83 0.11 -8.79 -16.46
N GLY A 84 0.62 -7.87 -17.26
CA GLY A 84 0.83 -6.48 -16.86
C GLY A 84 -0.38 -5.62 -17.14
N TYR A 85 -0.69 -4.72 -16.20
CA TYR A 85 -1.79 -3.78 -16.30
C TYR A 85 -1.28 -2.35 -16.06
N GLU A 86 -1.94 -1.37 -16.68
CA GLU A 86 -1.64 0.04 -16.43
C GLU A 86 -2.02 0.47 -15.01
N THR A 87 -3.12 -0.10 -14.49
CA THR A 87 -3.65 0.21 -13.16
C THR A 87 -4.14 -1.06 -12.46
N TYR A 88 -4.09 -1.09 -11.11
CA TYR A 88 -4.66 -2.20 -10.35
C TYR A 88 -6.16 -2.42 -10.57
N PRO A 89 -7.03 -1.39 -10.70
CA PRO A 89 -8.44 -1.60 -11.05
C PRO A 89 -8.64 -2.41 -12.33
N MET A 90 -7.80 -2.23 -13.36
CA MET A 90 -7.87 -3.05 -14.57
C MET A 90 -7.51 -4.52 -14.30
N ALA A 91 -6.46 -4.77 -13.50
CA ALA A 91 -6.07 -6.12 -13.09
C ALA A 91 -7.19 -6.82 -12.30
N ILE A 92 -7.79 -6.10 -11.35
CA ILE A 92 -8.89 -6.59 -10.50
C ILE A 92 -10.14 -6.87 -11.33
N LEU A 93 -10.48 -6.00 -12.31
CA LEU A 93 -11.60 -6.24 -13.21
C LEU A 93 -11.39 -7.51 -14.05
N ASP A 94 -10.16 -7.75 -14.52
CA ASP A 94 -9.82 -8.98 -15.23
C ASP A 94 -9.91 -10.21 -14.35
N LEU A 95 -9.51 -10.12 -13.08
CA LEU A 95 -9.70 -11.19 -12.11
C LEU A 95 -11.19 -11.50 -11.90
N VAL A 96 -12.01 -10.47 -11.68
CA VAL A 96 -13.48 -10.61 -11.53
C VAL A 96 -14.09 -11.30 -12.76
N ASN A 97 -13.63 -10.94 -13.96
CA ASN A 97 -14.10 -11.52 -15.22
C ASN A 97 -13.46 -12.89 -15.55
N GLY A 98 -12.53 -13.38 -14.73
CA GLY A 98 -11.88 -14.69 -14.95
C GLY A 98 -10.87 -14.72 -16.09
N ARG A 99 -10.30 -13.57 -16.44
CA ARG A 99 -9.26 -13.45 -17.47
C ARG A 99 -7.85 -13.69 -16.91
N VAL A 100 -7.73 -13.70 -15.58
CA VAL A 100 -6.56 -14.14 -14.80
C VAL A 100 -7.06 -14.96 -13.59
N ASP A 101 -6.21 -15.82 -13.05
CA ASP A 101 -6.52 -16.69 -11.90
C ASP A 101 -6.22 -16.01 -10.56
N ALA A 102 -5.27 -15.08 -10.55
CA ALA A 102 -4.91 -14.29 -9.38
C ALA A 102 -4.40 -12.90 -9.78
N VAL A 103 -4.43 -11.99 -8.81
CA VAL A 103 -3.73 -10.69 -8.87
C VAL A 103 -2.79 -10.59 -7.67
N ILE A 104 -1.56 -10.16 -7.91
CA ILE A 104 -0.61 -9.78 -6.85
C ILE A 104 -0.62 -8.26 -6.72
N GLN A 105 -0.96 -7.78 -5.53
CA GLN A 105 -1.11 -6.37 -5.20
C GLN A 105 -0.72 -6.15 -3.73
N ASP A 106 -0.22 -4.96 -3.39
CA ASP A 106 0.03 -4.59 -2.00
C ASP A 106 -1.17 -4.91 -1.11
N GLN A 107 -0.90 -5.53 0.05
CA GLN A 107 -1.92 -5.93 1.02
C GLN A 107 -2.89 -4.80 1.40
N PRO A 108 -2.44 -3.56 1.73
CA PRO A 108 -3.37 -2.47 2.01
C PRO A 108 -4.30 -2.17 0.84
N ALA A 109 -3.77 -2.09 -0.38
CA ALA A 109 -4.56 -1.78 -1.56
C ALA A 109 -5.51 -2.93 -1.94
N SER A 110 -5.13 -4.18 -1.65
CA SER A 110 -5.99 -5.35 -1.83
C SER A 110 -7.24 -5.31 -0.96
N ARG A 111 -7.20 -4.70 0.24
CA ARG A 111 -8.40 -4.51 1.08
C ARG A 111 -9.44 -3.63 0.39
N ALA A 112 -9.00 -2.56 -0.27
CA ALA A 112 -9.90 -1.71 -1.07
C ALA A 112 -10.49 -2.48 -2.26
N SER A 113 -9.67 -3.27 -2.96
CA SER A 113 -10.14 -4.14 -4.05
C SER A 113 -11.20 -5.15 -3.58
N LEU A 114 -11.02 -5.75 -2.40
CA LEU A 114 -12.00 -6.64 -1.78
C LEU A 114 -13.29 -5.90 -1.38
N ALA A 115 -13.18 -4.69 -0.82
CA ALA A 115 -14.35 -3.88 -0.44
C ALA A 115 -15.20 -3.47 -1.66
N ALA A 116 -14.58 -3.26 -2.82
CA ALA A 116 -15.27 -2.99 -4.08
C ALA A 116 -15.99 -4.23 -4.66
N TYR A 117 -15.50 -5.44 -4.34
CA TYR A 117 -16.06 -6.71 -4.83
C TYR A 117 -16.24 -7.76 -3.70
N PRO A 118 -17.00 -7.43 -2.65
CA PRO A 118 -16.99 -8.20 -1.39
C PRO A 118 -17.56 -9.61 -1.53
N THR A 119 -18.44 -9.83 -2.52
CA THR A 119 -19.03 -11.14 -2.82
C THR A 119 -18.20 -11.96 -3.81
N LYS A 120 -17.23 -11.35 -4.51
CA LYS A 120 -16.49 -12.02 -5.59
C LYS A 120 -15.03 -12.31 -5.27
N LEU A 121 -14.36 -11.47 -4.48
CA LEU A 121 -12.92 -11.56 -4.27
C LEU A 121 -12.55 -11.93 -2.84
N THR A 122 -11.42 -12.61 -2.68
CA THR A 122 -10.80 -12.91 -1.38
C THR A 122 -9.28 -12.89 -1.50
N ILE A 123 -8.59 -12.67 -0.38
CA ILE A 123 -7.15 -12.90 -0.29
C ILE A 123 -6.93 -14.39 -0.03
N ALA A 124 -6.19 -15.05 -0.93
CA ALA A 124 -5.81 -16.45 -0.83
C ALA A 124 -4.64 -16.66 0.14
N GLY A 125 -3.81 -15.63 0.31
CA GLY A 125 -2.68 -15.62 1.22
C GLY A 125 -1.81 -14.36 1.05
N ILE A 126 -0.85 -14.21 1.95
CA ILE A 126 0.11 -13.10 1.98
C ILE A 126 1.51 -13.66 1.70
N ILE A 127 2.21 -13.01 0.78
CA ILE A 127 3.62 -13.22 0.53
C ILE A 127 4.36 -12.20 1.39
N ASN A 128 5.13 -12.68 2.37
CA ASN A 128 5.86 -11.82 3.30
C ASN A 128 7.12 -11.23 2.63
N THR A 129 6.95 -10.19 1.83
CA THR A 129 8.02 -9.46 1.15
C THR A 129 8.74 -8.46 2.05
N TYR A 130 8.14 -8.07 3.18
CA TYR A 130 8.68 -7.11 4.15
C TYR A 130 9.11 -5.78 3.51
N GLU A 131 8.28 -5.27 2.62
CA GLU A 131 8.53 -4.07 1.84
C GLU A 131 8.11 -2.83 2.62
N TYR A 132 8.87 -1.74 2.49
CA TYR A 132 8.51 -0.50 3.17
C TYR A 132 8.09 0.56 2.19
N PHE A 133 7.04 1.31 2.50
CA PHE A 133 6.71 2.53 1.78
C PHE A 133 7.43 3.73 2.37
N GLY A 134 7.88 4.63 1.50
CA GLY A 134 8.50 5.90 1.87
C GLY A 134 8.00 7.04 1.00
N PHE A 135 8.01 8.25 1.54
CA PHE A 135 7.91 9.44 0.71
C PHE A 135 9.18 9.54 -0.13
N LEU A 136 9.05 10.00 -1.37
CA LEU A 136 10.21 10.19 -2.24
C LEU A 136 10.33 11.63 -2.70
N VAL A 137 11.57 12.09 -2.86
CA VAL A 137 11.92 13.39 -3.41
C VAL A 137 12.98 13.21 -4.50
N ALA A 138 13.36 14.30 -5.17
CA ALA A 138 14.47 14.27 -6.12
C ALA A 138 15.74 13.69 -5.49
N LYS A 139 16.58 13.03 -6.30
CA LYS A 139 17.84 12.46 -5.83
C LYS A 139 18.67 13.51 -5.08
N ASP A 140 19.26 13.08 -3.98
CA ASP A 140 20.05 13.87 -3.03
C ASP A 140 19.28 14.96 -2.25
N ASP A 141 17.95 15.03 -2.39
CA ASP A 141 17.07 15.96 -1.66
C ASP A 141 17.58 17.41 -1.69
N PRO A 142 17.70 18.03 -2.88
CA PRO A 142 18.28 19.38 -3.02
C PRO A 142 17.49 20.47 -2.29
N LYS A 143 16.26 20.17 -1.85
CA LYS A 143 15.38 21.09 -1.11
C LYS A 143 15.38 20.85 0.40
N GLY A 144 16.10 19.84 0.89
CA GLY A 144 16.14 19.49 2.33
C GLY A 144 14.76 19.17 2.91
N ILE A 145 13.93 18.47 2.14
CA ILE A 145 12.55 18.13 2.51
C ILE A 145 12.51 16.92 3.45
N LEU A 146 13.34 15.91 3.22
CA LEU A 146 13.28 14.64 3.95
C LEU A 146 13.49 14.78 5.45
N PRO A 147 14.42 15.62 5.96
CA PRO A 147 14.55 15.84 7.40
C PRO A 147 13.25 16.35 8.03
N LYS A 148 12.52 17.25 7.34
CA LYS A 148 11.24 17.81 7.82
C LYS A 148 10.13 16.76 7.81
N LEU A 149 10.07 15.91 6.78
CA LEU A 149 9.12 14.80 6.73
C LEU A 149 9.37 13.80 7.85
N ASN A 150 10.63 13.43 8.07
CA ASN A 150 11.02 12.50 9.13
C ASN A 150 10.71 13.04 10.52
N GLU A 151 11.05 14.31 10.79
CA GLU A 151 10.71 14.99 12.04
C GLU A 151 9.18 15.08 12.22
N GLY A 152 8.45 15.39 11.14
CA GLY A 152 6.99 15.43 11.15
C GLY A 152 6.38 14.09 11.51
N MET A 153 6.80 12.99 10.87
CA MET A 153 6.31 11.64 11.20
C MET A 153 6.54 11.29 12.67
N GLU A 154 7.72 11.61 13.21
CA GLU A 154 8.04 11.37 14.63
C GLU A 154 7.13 12.18 15.56
N LYS A 155 6.94 13.48 15.30
CA LYS A 155 6.01 14.34 16.05
C LYS A 155 4.57 13.85 15.99
N LEU A 156 4.17 13.24 14.87
CA LEU A 156 2.83 12.69 14.68
C LEU A 156 2.67 11.27 15.27
N GLY A 157 3.71 10.72 15.89
CA GLY A 157 3.65 9.45 16.63
C GLY A 157 4.14 8.23 15.86
N LEU A 158 4.86 8.39 14.74
CA LEU A 158 5.50 7.31 14.00
C LEU A 158 7.03 7.37 14.15
N THR A 159 7.60 6.31 14.72
CA THR A 159 9.05 6.11 14.76
C THR A 159 9.45 4.92 13.89
N ALA A 160 10.44 5.10 13.02
CA ALA A 160 11.06 4.02 12.27
C ALA A 160 12.51 3.82 12.75
N ARG A 161 12.85 2.62 13.22
CA ARG A 161 14.22 2.30 13.66
C ARG A 161 14.73 1.06 12.95
N LYS A 162 15.97 1.10 12.46
CA LYS A 162 16.60 -0.10 11.93
C LYS A 162 16.90 -1.07 13.07
N ASN A 163 16.51 -2.32 12.89
CA ASN A 163 16.84 -3.42 13.79
C ASN A 163 18.15 -4.10 13.34
N PRO A 164 18.69 -5.04 14.13
CA PRO A 164 19.97 -5.70 13.82
C PRO A 164 19.99 -6.47 12.47
N THR A 165 18.82 -6.80 11.91
CA THR A 165 18.72 -7.45 10.60
C THR A 165 18.74 -6.47 9.42
N GLY A 166 18.82 -5.17 9.70
CA GLY A 166 18.75 -4.10 8.70
C GLY A 166 17.33 -3.70 8.27
N LYS A 167 16.31 -4.41 8.77
CA LYS A 167 14.88 -4.07 8.59
C LYS A 167 14.46 -2.93 9.52
N TYR A 168 13.34 -2.27 9.22
CA TYR A 168 12.80 -1.23 10.09
C TYR A 168 11.70 -1.77 11.00
N ASP A 169 11.82 -1.49 12.29
CA ASP A 169 10.73 -1.61 13.24
C ASP A 169 9.97 -0.28 13.22
N LEU A 170 8.69 -0.34 12.84
CA LEU A 170 7.78 0.80 12.86
C LEU A 170 6.98 0.77 14.16
N THR A 171 7.15 1.79 14.98
CA THR A 171 6.40 1.99 16.22
C THR A 171 5.43 3.14 16.03
N VAL A 172 4.15 2.85 16.26
CA VAL A 172 3.09 3.86 16.24
C VAL A 172 2.58 4.06 17.66
N VAL A 173 2.59 5.31 18.13
CA VAL A 173 2.08 5.67 19.45
C VAL A 173 0.54 5.55 19.45
N PRO A 174 -0.07 4.71 20.30
CA PRO A 174 -1.52 4.59 20.35
C PRO A 174 -2.22 5.93 20.62
N GLY A 175 -3.26 6.23 19.86
CA GLY A 175 -4.03 7.47 19.95
C GLY A 175 -3.36 8.71 19.33
N SER A 176 -2.14 8.57 18.80
CA SER A 176 -1.46 9.65 18.08
C SER A 176 -2.18 10.03 16.78
N VAL A 177 -1.78 11.16 16.18
CA VAL A 177 -2.25 11.56 14.85
C VAL A 177 -2.03 10.43 13.84
N TRP A 178 -0.84 9.82 13.82
CA TRP A 178 -0.53 8.75 12.89
C TRP A 178 -1.42 7.53 13.10
N ASP A 179 -1.62 7.09 14.34
CA ASP A 179 -2.51 5.97 14.67
C ASP A 179 -3.95 6.22 14.21
N ASN A 180 -4.47 7.42 14.46
CA ASN A 180 -5.83 7.78 14.07
C ASN A 180 -5.99 7.88 12.54
N LEU A 181 -5.03 8.46 11.83
CA LEU A 181 -5.04 8.49 10.36
C LEU A 181 -4.98 7.08 9.76
N MET A 182 -4.18 6.18 10.35
CA MET A 182 -4.11 4.78 9.92
C MET A 182 -5.44 4.05 10.09
N LYS A 183 -6.12 4.24 11.23
CA LYS A 183 -7.47 3.69 11.48
C LYS A 183 -8.52 4.26 10.53
N ALA A 184 -8.45 5.56 10.27
CA ALA A 184 -9.36 6.23 9.35
C ALA A 184 -9.18 5.73 7.91
N TYR A 185 -7.94 5.50 7.47
CA TYR A 185 -7.64 5.22 6.07
C TYR A 185 -7.75 3.73 5.71
N PHE A 186 -7.37 2.81 6.61
CA PHE A 186 -7.34 1.37 6.31
C PHE A 186 -8.50 0.54 6.90
N GLY A 187 -9.35 1.14 7.74
CA GLY A 187 -10.51 0.47 8.33
C GLY A 187 -11.75 0.48 7.43
N PRO A 188 -12.28 1.67 7.09
CA PRO A 188 -13.57 1.81 6.42
C PRO A 188 -13.49 1.87 4.88
N SER A 189 -14.65 1.89 4.21
CA SER A 189 -14.73 2.04 2.75
C SER A 189 -14.35 3.45 2.28
N SER A 190 -13.97 3.60 1.01
CA SER A 190 -13.65 4.91 0.42
C SER A 190 -14.74 5.96 0.65
N ASP A 191 -16.01 5.57 0.52
CA ASP A 191 -17.14 6.49 0.66
C ASP A 191 -17.30 7.00 2.10
N LYS A 192 -16.98 6.14 3.09
CA LYS A 192 -16.95 6.53 4.51
C LYS A 192 -15.78 7.47 4.79
N ILE A 193 -14.61 7.21 4.21
CA ILE A 193 -13.44 8.08 4.32
C ILE A 193 -13.76 9.47 3.74
N GLU A 194 -14.39 9.52 2.57
CA GLU A 194 -14.79 10.78 1.93
C GLU A 194 -15.83 11.54 2.76
N ALA A 195 -16.86 10.85 3.26
CA ALA A 195 -17.88 11.47 4.13
C ALA A 195 -17.26 12.03 5.42
N ALA A 196 -16.33 11.29 6.04
CA ALA A 196 -15.61 11.74 7.23
C ALA A 196 -14.73 12.96 6.94
N TRP A 197 -14.06 12.99 5.77
CA TRP A 197 -13.25 14.11 5.35
C TRP A 197 -14.09 15.37 5.21
N LEU A 198 -15.23 15.28 4.52
CA LEU A 198 -16.12 16.43 4.32
C LEU A 198 -16.62 17.04 5.63
N LYS A 199 -16.82 16.22 6.67
CA LYS A 199 -17.27 16.66 8.00
C LYS A 199 -16.15 17.24 8.87
N THR A 200 -14.91 16.81 8.67
CA THR A 200 -13.80 17.12 9.59
C THR A 200 -12.71 17.99 9.00
N LYS A 201 -12.65 18.17 7.68
CA LYS A 201 -11.59 18.92 6.99
C LYS A 201 -11.36 20.33 7.55
N ASP A 202 -12.41 21.01 8.02
CA ASP A 202 -12.28 22.37 8.54
C ASP A 202 -11.47 22.42 9.84
N LEU A 203 -11.40 21.33 10.61
CA LEU A 203 -10.49 21.21 11.75
C LEU A 203 -9.03 21.26 11.32
N LEU A 204 -8.69 20.63 10.18
CA LEU A 204 -7.35 20.63 9.62
C LEU A 204 -7.03 21.94 8.89
N LEU A 205 -7.96 22.43 8.07
CA LEU A 205 -7.76 23.63 7.25
C LEU A 205 -7.60 24.90 8.10
N ASN A 206 -8.15 24.91 9.32
CA ASN A 206 -8.02 26.00 10.28
C ASN A 206 -7.00 25.71 11.39
N ALA A 207 -6.26 24.59 11.33
CA ALA A 207 -5.30 24.20 12.36
C ALA A 207 -4.14 25.20 12.44
N GLN A 208 -3.83 25.67 13.66
CA GLN A 208 -2.67 26.54 13.92
C GLN A 208 -1.62 25.85 14.79
N THR A 209 -2.03 24.79 15.51
CA THR A 209 -1.20 24.07 16.45
C THR A 209 -1.25 22.56 16.20
N LEU A 210 -0.28 21.84 16.75
CA LEU A 210 -0.30 20.36 16.74
C LEU A 210 -1.55 19.81 17.43
N ALA A 211 -2.01 20.47 18.50
CA ALA A 211 -3.24 20.08 19.20
C ALA A 211 -4.49 20.18 18.31
N ASP A 212 -4.52 21.11 17.35
CA ASP A 212 -5.63 21.19 16.39
C ASP A 212 -5.58 20.04 15.37
N VAL A 213 -4.37 19.65 14.95
CA VAL A 213 -4.16 18.48 14.09
C VAL A 213 -4.54 17.18 14.81
N GLU A 214 -4.24 17.06 16.10
CA GLU A 214 -4.67 15.94 16.95
C GLU A 214 -6.19 15.83 17.04
N LYS A 215 -6.88 16.97 17.26
CA LYS A 215 -8.36 17.03 17.25
C LYS A 215 -8.93 16.60 15.89
N PHE A 216 -8.37 17.09 14.80
CA PHE A 216 -8.76 16.66 13.45
C PHE A 216 -8.61 15.16 13.29
N ALA A 217 -7.43 14.61 13.60
CA ALA A 217 -7.14 13.20 13.36
C ALA A 217 -8.08 12.29 14.18
N ALA A 218 -8.33 12.63 15.45
CA ALA A 218 -9.27 11.91 16.30
C ALA A 218 -10.70 11.96 15.74
N ALA A 219 -11.20 13.14 15.39
CA ALA A 219 -12.54 13.31 14.83
C ALA A 219 -12.70 12.60 13.48
N PHE A 220 -11.69 12.68 12.61
CA PHE A 220 -11.68 12.02 11.31
C PHE A 220 -11.72 10.50 11.45
N ALA A 221 -10.91 9.95 12.37
CA ALA A 221 -10.91 8.52 12.65
C ALA A 221 -12.24 8.04 13.24
N GLU A 222 -12.82 8.79 14.18
CA GLU A 222 -14.13 8.47 14.75
C GLU A 222 -15.21 8.46 13.65
N GLU A 223 -15.26 9.51 12.83
CA GLU A 223 -16.28 9.67 11.80
C GLU A 223 -16.16 8.63 10.69
N ALA A 224 -14.93 8.30 10.27
CA ALA A 224 -14.70 7.31 9.23
C ALA A 224 -15.13 5.90 9.66
N ASN A 225 -15.10 5.61 10.98
CA ASN A 225 -15.41 4.29 11.53
C ASN A 225 -16.87 4.13 12.01
N LYS A 226 -17.71 5.17 11.90
CA LYS A 226 -19.18 5.05 12.05
C LYS A 226 -19.77 4.33 10.85
#